data_AF-A0A2D7UVC0-F1
#
_entry.id   AF-A0A2D7UVC0-F1
#
_cell.length_a   1.000
_cell.length_b   1.000
_cell.length_c   1.000
_cell.angle_alpha   90.00
_cell.angle_beta   90.00
_cell.angle_gamma   90.00
#
_symmetry.space_group_name_H-M   'P 1'
#
loop_
_entity.id
_entity.type
_entity.pdbx_description
1 polymer ?
#
loop_
_entity_poly.entity_id
_entity_poly.type
_entity_poly.pdbx_seq_one_letter_code
_entity_poly.pdbx_strand_id
1 'polypeptide(L)'
;MDMIQKMLDQNIGSVEIRQEVHDGYNQEVDQAHEQMVWTHPGMTSYYRNDRGRIVVNSPWRNVDFYAMTKEANLSDYLIEPVSELVAD
;
A
#
# COMPACT_ATOMS: atom_id res chain seq x y z
N MET A 1 -6.68 10.34 8.92
CA MET A 1 -6.68 11.40 7.88
C MET A 1 -5.36 12.18 7.90
N ASP A 2 -4.22 11.53 8.10
CA ASP A 2 -2.93 12.22 8.26
C ASP A 2 -2.40 12.79 6.93
N MET A 3 -2.48 12.03 5.83
CA MET A 3 -2.07 12.50 4.51
C MET A 3 -2.79 13.78 4.07
N ILE A 4 -4.13 13.80 4.19
CA ILE A 4 -4.93 14.98 3.80
C ILE A 4 -4.54 16.21 4.65
N GLN A 5 -4.32 16.03 5.95
CA GLN A 5 -3.85 17.11 6.83
C GLN A 5 -2.50 17.67 6.35
N LYS A 6 -1.54 16.77 6.07
CA LYS A 6 -0.21 17.16 5.54
C LYS A 6 -0.30 17.89 4.21
N MET A 7 -1.19 17.45 3.32
CA MET A 7 -1.39 18.12 2.03
C MET A 7 -1.91 19.54 2.19
N LEU A 8 -2.89 19.75 3.09
CA LEU A 8 -3.42 21.08 3.39
C LEU A 8 -2.37 21.99 4.04
N ASP A 9 -1.63 21.48 5.03
CA ASP A 9 -0.63 22.28 5.76
C ASP A 9 0.58 22.67 4.89
N GLN A 10 0.87 21.91 3.84
CA GLN A 10 2.06 22.08 2.99
C GLN A 10 1.75 22.54 1.56
N ASN A 11 0.49 22.90 1.25
CA ASN A 11 0.05 23.29 -0.10
C ASN A 11 0.39 22.25 -1.19
N ILE A 12 0.22 20.96 -0.87
CA ILE A 12 0.42 19.86 -1.81
C ILE A 12 -0.87 19.60 -2.58
N GLY A 13 -0.80 19.64 -3.91
CA GLY A 13 -1.92 19.40 -4.82
C GLY A 13 -2.08 17.94 -5.24
N SER A 14 -0.97 17.21 -5.36
CA SER A 14 -0.98 15.79 -5.71
C SER A 14 0.06 15.01 -4.90
N VAL A 15 -0.27 13.76 -4.59
CA VAL A 15 0.66 12.78 -4.03
C VAL A 15 0.53 11.49 -4.83
N GLU A 16 1.64 10.96 -5.30
CA GLU A 16 1.72 9.69 -6.02
C GLU A 16 2.76 8.80 -5.35
N ILE A 17 2.43 7.54 -5.07
CA ILE A 17 3.38 6.63 -4.42
C ILE A 17 4.57 6.39 -5.34
N ARG A 18 5.78 6.38 -4.77
CA ARG A 18 6.97 5.99 -5.52
C ARG A 18 6.90 4.52 -5.91
N GLN A 19 7.30 4.21 -7.14
CA GLN A 19 7.25 2.84 -7.68
C GLN A 19 8.03 1.86 -6.81
N GLU A 20 9.22 2.24 -6.33
CA GLU A 20 10.07 1.40 -5.48
C GLU A 20 9.43 1.08 -4.12
N VAL A 21 8.65 2.01 -3.55
CA VAL A 21 7.93 1.79 -2.28
C VAL A 21 6.75 0.85 -2.50
N HIS A 22 5.99 1.08 -3.58
CA HIS A 22 4.90 0.20 -3.98
C HIS A 22 5.39 -1.24 -4.21
N ASP A 23 6.48 -1.40 -4.96
CA ASP A 23 7.03 -2.72 -5.30
C ASP A 23 7.62 -3.41 -4.08
N GLY A 24 8.31 -2.67 -3.20
CA GLY A 24 8.80 -3.18 -1.93
C GLY A 24 7.68 -3.73 -1.05
N TYR A 25 6.60 -2.96 -0.85
CA TYR A 25 5.45 -3.41 -0.08
C TYR A 25 4.80 -4.68 -0.67
N ASN A 26 4.65 -4.76 -2.00
CA ASN A 26 4.10 -5.95 -2.64
C ASN A 26 4.99 -7.18 -2.47
N GLN A 27 6.32 -7.03 -2.50
CA GLN A 27 7.25 -8.12 -2.21
C GLN A 27 7.10 -8.61 -0.77
N GLU A 28 6.97 -7.72 0.21
CA GLU A 28 6.72 -8.08 1.61
C GLU A 28 5.39 -8.82 1.78
N VAL A 29 4.33 -8.36 1.09
CA VAL A 29 3.02 -9.02 1.09
C VAL A 29 3.11 -10.43 0.51
N ASP A 30 3.81 -10.62 -0.62
CA ASP A 30 3.98 -11.93 -1.23
C ASP A 30 4.76 -12.87 -0.31
N GLN A 31 5.89 -12.41 0.26
CA GLN A 31 6.68 -13.18 1.22
C GLN A 31 5.90 -13.57 2.47
N ALA A 32 5.09 -12.65 3.01
CA ALA A 32 4.26 -12.92 4.18
C ALA A 32 3.21 -14.00 3.88
N HIS A 33 2.57 -13.94 2.71
CA HIS A 33 1.62 -14.96 2.30
C HIS A 33 2.27 -16.33 2.11
N GLU A 34 3.49 -16.41 1.58
CA GLU A 34 4.20 -17.68 1.39
C GLU A 34 4.36 -18.49 2.70
N GLN A 35 4.42 -17.81 3.85
CA GLN A 35 4.57 -18.42 5.17
C GLN A 35 3.25 -18.83 5.85
N MET A 36 2.11 -18.71 5.16
CA MET A 36 0.80 -19.00 5.74
C MET A 36 0.28 -20.40 5.44
N VAL A 37 -0.67 -20.85 6.26
CA VAL A 37 -1.34 -22.16 6.11
C VAL A 37 -1.97 -22.35 4.72
N TRP A 38 -2.40 -21.26 4.08
CA TRP A 38 -3.01 -21.26 2.75
C TRP A 38 -2.06 -21.71 1.63
N THR A 39 -0.76 -21.63 1.89
CA THR A 39 0.29 -21.93 0.91
C THR A 39 0.62 -23.42 0.89
N HIS A 40 0.14 -24.20 1.87
CA HIS A 40 0.37 -25.63 1.95
C HIS A 40 -0.08 -26.37 0.67
N PRO A 41 0.75 -27.26 0.09
CA PRO A 41 0.44 -27.94 -1.19
C PRO A 41 -0.85 -28.76 -1.18
N GLY A 42 -1.23 -29.28 -0.01
CA GLY A 42 -2.48 -30.02 0.18
C GLY A 42 -3.72 -29.14 0.34
N MET A 43 -3.60 -27.81 0.32
CA MET A 43 -4.72 -26.89 0.47
C MET A 43 -5.16 -26.30 -0.87
N THR A 44 -6.40 -26.60 -1.25
CA THR A 44 -7.12 -25.90 -2.32
C THR A 44 -8.05 -24.87 -1.68
N SER A 45 -7.75 -23.59 -1.84
CA SER A 45 -8.56 -22.48 -1.32
C SER A 45 -8.90 -21.50 -2.44
N TYR A 46 -10.04 -20.81 -2.31
CA TYR A 46 -10.44 -19.73 -3.20
C TYR A 46 -9.48 -18.52 -3.15
N TYR A 47 -8.57 -18.51 -2.17
CA TYR A 47 -7.48 -17.53 -2.07
C TYR A 47 -6.32 -17.80 -3.02
N ARG A 48 -6.25 -18.95 -3.70
CA ARG A 48 -5.18 -19.26 -4.65
C ARG A 48 -5.68 -19.04 -6.07
N ASN A 49 -5.00 -18.20 -6.84
CA ASN A 49 -5.32 -18.02 -8.26
C ASN A 49 -4.85 -19.22 -9.11
N ASP A 50 -5.23 -19.23 -10.38
CA ASP A 50 -4.85 -20.24 -11.39
C ASP A 50 -3.33 -20.37 -11.59
N ARG A 51 -2.57 -19.31 -11.28
CA ARG A 51 -1.10 -19.26 -11.31
C ARG A 51 -0.45 -19.69 -9.99
N GLY A 52 -1.24 -20.15 -9.02
CA GLY A 52 -0.74 -20.68 -7.75
C GLY A 52 -0.41 -19.63 -6.68
N ARG A 53 -0.57 -18.33 -6.96
CA ARG A 53 -0.31 -17.24 -6.01
C ARG A 53 -1.50 -17.04 -5.07
N ILE A 54 -1.21 -16.79 -3.80
CA ILE A 54 -2.21 -16.44 -2.79
C ILE A 54 -2.61 -14.96 -2.96
N VAL A 55 -3.90 -14.68 -3.14
CA VAL A 55 -4.49 -13.38 -3.46
C VAL A 55 -5.54 -12.95 -2.43
N VAL A 56 -5.13 -12.90 -1.15
CA VAL A 56 -5.95 -12.38 -0.04
C VAL A 56 -5.71 -10.89 0.19
N ASN A 57 -6.70 -10.24 0.80
CA ASN A 57 -6.74 -8.77 0.94
C ASN A 57 -5.63 -8.19 1.82
N SER A 58 -5.10 -8.94 2.80
CA SER A 58 -3.96 -8.51 3.63
C SER A 58 -3.40 -9.68 4.45
N PRO A 59 -2.07 -9.88 4.48
CA PRO A 59 -1.43 -10.85 5.37
C PRO A 59 -1.21 -10.30 6.80
N TRP A 60 -1.56 -9.04 7.05
CA TRP A 60 -1.15 -8.33 8.26
C TRP A 60 -2.20 -8.45 9.38
N ARG A 61 -1.73 -8.46 10.64
CA ARG A 61 -2.63 -8.26 11.78
C ARG A 61 -3.14 -6.83 11.75
N ASN A 62 -4.38 -6.60 12.17
CA ASN A 62 -4.98 -5.25 12.19
C ASN A 62 -4.14 -4.21 12.96
N VAL A 63 -3.49 -4.62 14.05
CA VAL A 63 -2.62 -3.73 14.85
C VAL A 63 -1.36 -3.31 14.08
N ASP A 64 -0.77 -4.21 13.29
CA ASP A 64 0.40 -3.91 12.48
C ASP A 64 -0.01 -3.01 11.31
N PHE A 65 -1.14 -3.32 10.66
CA PHE A 65 -1.66 -2.50 9.58
C PHE A 65 -1.99 -1.07 10.04
N TYR A 66 -2.63 -0.92 11.20
CA TYR A 66 -2.85 0.38 11.80
C TYR A 66 -1.52 1.12 12.07
N ALA A 67 -0.52 0.43 12.64
CA ALA A 67 0.79 1.04 12.88
C ALA A 67 1.49 1.47 11.58
N MET A 68 1.35 0.70 10.49
CA MET A 68 1.89 1.01 9.18
C MET A 68 1.22 2.22 8.53
N THR A 69 -0.09 2.39 8.69
CA THR A 69 -0.87 3.39 7.92
C THR A 69 -1.30 4.62 8.71
N LYS A 70 -1.10 4.65 10.04
CA LYS A 70 -1.59 5.77 10.89
C LYS A 70 -0.92 7.12 10.57
N GLU A 71 0.31 7.10 10.09
CA GLU A 71 1.14 8.27 9.80
C GLU A 71 1.74 8.11 8.41
N ALA A 72 1.40 9.01 7.49
CA ALA A 72 1.93 9.00 6.12
C ALA A 72 3.34 9.57 6.08
N ASN A 73 4.29 8.80 5.56
CA ASN A 73 5.65 9.29 5.34
C ASN A 73 5.76 9.98 3.96
N LEU A 74 5.87 11.31 3.92
CA LEU A 74 5.90 12.06 2.66
C LEU A 74 7.13 11.73 1.78
N SER A 75 8.22 11.17 2.33
CA SER A 75 9.35 10.75 1.51
C SER A 75 9.00 9.60 0.56
N ASP A 76 7.95 8.84 0.88
CA ASP A 76 7.54 7.67 0.10
C ASP A 76 6.76 8.06 -1.16
N TYR A 77 6.47 9.36 -1.34
CA TYR A 77 5.64 9.88 -2.42
C TYR A 77 6.43 10.85 -3.32
N LEU A 78 6.02 10.92 -4.58
CA LEU A 78 6.19 12.07 -5.45
C LEU A 78 5.10 13.08 -5.06
N ILE A 79 5.46 14.34 -4.87
CA ILE A 79 4.53 15.40 -4.46
C ILE A 79 4.59 16.55 -5.47
N GLU A 80 3.44 17.11 -5.80
CA GLU A 80 3.35 18.33 -6.61
C GLU A 80 2.55 19.39 -5.84
N PRO A 81 2.91 20.67 -5.97
CA PRO A 81 2.17 21.75 -5.32
C PRO A 81 0.77 21.90 -5.94
N VAL A 82 -0.13 22.58 -5.23
CA VAL A 82 -1.42 23.00 -5.78
C VAL A 82 -1.19 23.83 -7.05
N SER A 83 -1.76 23.40 -8.18
CA SER A 83 -1.73 24.16 -9.43
C SER A 83 -2.66 25.37 -9.34
N GLU A 84 -2.22 26.54 -9.81
CA GLU A 84 -3.12 27.65 -10.06
C GLU A 84 -4.13 27.26 -11.14
N LEU A 85 -5.42 27.47 -10.87
CA LEU A 85 -6.46 27.40 -11.90
C LEU A 85 -6.16 28.49 -12.94
N VAL A 86 -5.61 28.09 -14.08
CA VAL A 86 -5.58 28.97 -15.25
C VAL A 86 -7.03 29.04 -15.74
N ALA A 87 -7.72 30.11 -15.37
CA ALA A 87 -9.00 30.45 -15.95
C ALA A 87 -8.75 31.03 -17.35
N ASP A 88 -9.19 30.29 -18.38
CA ASP A 88 -9.33 30.80 -19.74
C ASP A 88 -10.46 31.84 -19.85
#